data_AF-A0A928QDX8-F1
#
_entry.id   AF-A0A928QDX8-F1
#
_cell.length_a   1.000
_cell.length_b   1.000
_cell.length_c   1.000
_cell.angle_alpha   90.00
_cell.angle_beta   90.00
_cell.angle_gamma   90.00
#
_symmetry.space_group_name_H-M   'P 1'
#
loop_
_entity.id
_entity.type
_entity.pdbx_description
1 polymer ?
#
loop_
_entity_poly.entity_id
_entity_poly.type
_entity_poly.pdbx_seq_one_letter_code
_entity_poly.pdbx_strand_id
1 'polypeptide(L)' 'MGISTPSTQYIVELTSVFDVSTDFLLGVENTVSINVSGLSDKDIELINSIVSHLKNRK' A
#
# COMPACT_ATOMS: atom_id res chain seq x y z
N MET A 1 21.98 -7.98 21.93
CA MET A 1 22.06 -8.48 20.53
C MET A 1 21.70 -7.32 19.63
N GLY A 2 22.61 -6.91 18.73
CA GLY A 2 22.38 -5.75 17.87
C GLY A 2 21.30 -6.07 16.83
N ILE A 3 20.30 -5.20 16.70
CA ILE A 3 19.35 -5.26 15.60
C ILE A 3 20.13 -4.81 14.36
N SER A 4 20.46 -5.75 13.47
CA SER A 4 21.05 -5.42 12.18
C SER A 4 19.96 -4.86 11.28
N THR A 5 19.97 -3.56 11.05
CA THR A 5 19.09 -2.94 10.06
C THR A 5 19.63 -3.27 8.66
N PRO A 6 18.82 -3.88 7.77
CA PRO A 6 19.26 -4.13 6.39
C PRO A 6 19.59 -2.81 5.69
N SER A 7 20.46 -2.87 4.68
CA SER A 7 20.74 -1.70 3.85
C SER A 7 19.48 -1.30 3.07
N THR A 8 19.40 -0.03 2.68
CA THR A 8 18.30 0.49 1.85
C THR A 8 18.14 -0.31 0.55
N GLN A 9 19.24 -0.78 -0.03
CA GLN A 9 19.20 -1.60 -1.24
C GLN A 9 18.50 -2.94 -1.01
N TYR A 10 18.75 -3.59 0.12
CA TYR A 10 18.06 -4.83 0.47
C TYR A 10 16.57 -4.60 0.78
N ILE A 11 16.20 -3.46 1.38
CA ILE A 11 14.79 -3.10 1.55
C ILE A 11 14.09 -3.00 0.19
N VAL A 12 14.72 -2.37 -0.80
CA VAL A 12 14.17 -2.26 -2.16
C VAL A 12 14.08 -3.63 -2.84
N GLU A 13 15.08 -4.49 -2.71
CA GLU A 13 14.98 -5.85 -3.25
C GLU A 13 13.84 -6.65 -2.61
N LEU A 14 13.64 -6.51 -1.30
CA LEU A 14 12.54 -7.14 -0.57
C LEU A 14 11.17 -6.65 -1.05
N THR A 15 11.03 -5.36 -1.42
CA THR A 15 9.77 -4.86 -2.00
C THR A 15 9.38 -5.59 -3.28
N SER A 16 10.38 -5.97 -4.10
CA SER A 16 10.15 -6.72 -5.34
C SER A 16 9.85 -8.20 -5.09
N VAL A 17 10.40 -8.79 -4.03
CA VAL A 17 10.13 -10.20 -3.65
C VAL A 17 8.72 -10.37 -3.08
N PHE A 18 8.28 -9.41 -2.27
CA PHE A 18 6.99 -9.49 -1.57
C PHE A 18 5.86 -8.72 -2.26
N ASP A 19 6.14 -8.00 -3.35
CA ASP A 19 5.20 -7.13 -4.09
C ASP A 19 4.48 -6.11 -3.18
N VAL A 20 5.26 -5.43 -2.34
CA VAL A 20 4.78 -4.45 -1.35
C VAL A 20 5.60 -3.17 -1.42
N SER A 21 5.08 -2.05 -0.90
CA SER A 21 5.84 -0.80 -0.85
C SER A 21 6.96 -0.83 0.20
N THR A 22 7.93 0.08 0.05
CA THR A 22 8.98 0.27 1.09
C THR A 22 8.36 0.75 2.40
N ASP A 23 7.34 1.62 2.34
CA ASP A 23 6.58 2.11 3.49
C ASP A 23 5.94 0.97 4.30
N PHE A 24 5.40 -0.04 3.60
CA PHE A 24 4.86 -1.25 4.22
C PHE A 24 5.93 -2.02 5.01
N LEU A 25 7.14 -2.19 4.44
CA LEU A 25 8.25 -2.87 5.11
C LEU A 25 8.82 -2.09 6.29
N LEU A 26 8.79 -0.76 6.23
CA LEU A 26 9.29 0.13 7.28
C LEU A 26 8.26 0.44 8.36
N GLY A 27 7.04 -0.07 8.24
CA GLY A 27 5.95 0.22 9.16
C GLY A 27 5.56 1.69 9.19
N VAL A 28 5.86 2.43 8.12
CA VAL A 28 5.38 3.78 7.88
C VAL A 28 3.90 3.64 7.47
N GLU A 29 3.00 4.40 8.09
CA GLU A 29 1.56 4.09 8.14
C GLU A 29 0.92 3.58 6.83
N ASN A 30 0.06 2.58 7.01
CA ASN A 30 -0.35 1.59 6.02
C ASN A 30 -1.44 2.11 5.08
N THR A 31 -1.14 3.08 4.22
CA THR A 31 -2.04 3.46 3.12
C THR A 31 -1.71 2.66 1.87
N VAL A 32 -2.59 1.72 1.51
CA VAL A 32 -2.57 1.08 0.19
C VAL A 32 -3.14 2.07 -0.82
N SER A 33 -2.30 2.56 -1.72
CA SER A 33 -2.69 3.51 -2.76
C SER A 33 -3.15 2.77 -4.01
N ILE A 34 -4.36 3.10 -4.49
CA ILE A 34 -4.90 2.60 -5.76
C ILE A 34 -4.64 3.67 -6.82
N ASN A 35 -4.00 3.30 -7.93
CA ASN A 35 -3.81 4.21 -9.04
C ASN A 35 -5.15 4.42 -9.76
N VAL A 36 -5.64 5.66 -9.78
CA VAL A 36 -6.91 6.06 -10.43
C VAL A 36 -6.72 6.81 -11.75
N SER A 37 -5.51 6.81 -12.30
CA SER A 37 -5.19 7.52 -13.55
C SER A 37 -5.99 6.93 -14.71
N GLY A 38 -6.69 7.79 -15.44
CA GLY A 38 -7.52 7.39 -16.59
C GLY A 38 -8.93 6.89 -16.23
N LEU A 39 -9.31 6.90 -14.95
CA LEU A 39 -10.68 6.64 -14.51
C LEU A 39 -11.53 7.93 -14.62
N SER A 40 -12.83 7.76 -14.88
CA SER A 40 -13.77 8.87 -14.83
C SER A 40 -14.20 9.17 -13.38
N ASP A 41 -14.74 10.36 -13.14
CA ASP A 41 -15.24 10.75 -11.81
C ASP A 41 -16.25 9.73 -11.24
N LYS A 42 -17.06 9.12 -12.12
CA LYS A 42 -18.03 8.08 -11.76
C LYS A 42 -17.38 6.79 -11.28
N ASP A 43 -16.26 6.40 -11.89
CA ASP A 43 -15.54 5.18 -11.52
C ASP A 43 -14.82 5.38 -10.18
N ILE A 44 -14.28 6.57 -9.94
CA ILE A 44 -13.67 6.96 -8.67
C ILE A 44 -14.72 6.95 -7.55
N GLU A 45 -15.92 7.47 -7.82
CA GLU A 45 -17.03 7.45 -6.87
C GLU A 45 -17.48 6.02 -6.53
N LEU A 46 -17.54 5.13 -7.53
CA LEU A 46 -17.84 3.72 -7.33
C LEU A 46 -16.81 3.02 -6.44
N ILE A 47 -15.51 3.24 -6.70
CA ILE A 47 -14.43 2.66 -5.90
C ILE A 47 -14.54 3.13 -4.43
N ASN A 48 -14.78 4.42 -4.21
CA ASN A 48 -14.97 4.96 -2.86
C ASN A 48 -16.19 4.37 -2.15
N SER A 49 -17.30 4.15 -2.88
CA SER A 49 -18.50 3.50 -2.35
C SER A 49 -18.22 2.06 -1.92
N ILE A 50 -17.47 1.29 -2.72
CA ILE A 50 -17.06 -0.08 -2.40
C ILE A 50 -16.19 -0.10 -1.14
N VAL A 51 -15.17 0.76 -1.06
CA VAL A 51 -14.28 0.86 0.12
C VAL A 51 -15.09 1.20 1.38
N SER A 52 -16.02 2.15 1.27
CA SER A 52 -16.88 2.56 2.39
C SER A 52 -17.81 1.43 2.84
N HIS A 53 -18.42 0.72 1.90
CA HIS A 53 -19.30 -0.41 2.19
C HIS A 53 -18.53 -1.57 2.86
N LEU A 54 -17.30 -1.85 2.42
CA LEU A 54 -16.46 -2.90 3.02
C LEU A 54 -15.99 -2.53 4.44
N LYS A 55 -15.71 -1.25 4.70
CA LYS A 55 -15.37 -0.77 6.05
C LYS A 55 -16.52 -0.89 7.04
N ASN A 56 -17.76 -0.71 6.58
CA ASN A 56 -18.97 -0.78 7.42
C ASN A 56 -19.45 -2.21 7.73
N ARG A 57 -18.82 -3.25 7.17
CA ARG A 57 -19.13 -4.65 7.47
C ARG A 57 -18.23 -5.29 8.55
N LYS A 58 -17.41 -4.47 9.21
CA LYS A 58 -16.52 -4.91 10.29
C LYS A 58 -17.19 -4.79 11.66
#